data_AF-A0A1X7VGJ2-F1
#
_entry.id   AF-A0A1X7VGJ2-F1
#
_cell.length_a   1.000
_cell.length_b   1.000
_cell.length_c   1.000
_cell.angle_alpha   90.00
_cell.angle_beta   90.00
_cell.angle_gamma   90.00
#
_symmetry.space_group_name_H-M   'P 1'
#
loop_
_entity.id
_entity.type
_entity.pdbx_description
1 polymer ?
#
loop_
_entity_poly.entity_id
_entity_poly.type
_entity_poly.pdbx_seq_one_letter_code
_entity_poly.pdbx_strand_id
1 'polypeptide(L)'
;MAAMAGPQPTDRPSVDGLGHTLQAKCLDVYKAAIDLQKLAGLMFQEAEQERKEWAYRMSVLQVERQKIEEEKRQIIELSEEKQEELLQSISSQETEIHGTVEIIVSGRMFTTSTRTIASLPNSLLAEAVSLMLKELEENRKERGSSKKKKKLKLRIDRDPRHFELILNYLREADRSLHWLYDPEAMKMSDLEAVRDEADYYKLKNLARLVTWELVSRKPVVSSKRLPSVLKLDKFENAEAAPFYKTLQTVKLEEENFTETVFENIVFVHNQTFISCDFRGSVFRRCFFNNGVLMNLSGSNISGIKFIDCRCNSRMSPADVFIVDEDQKGNIPSR
;
A
#
# COMPACT_ATOMS: atom_id res chain seq x y z
N MET A 1 72.97 -63.43 -63.13
CA MET A 1 73.67 -62.37 -62.36
C MET A 1 72.66 -61.29 -62.05
N ALA A 2 72.05 -61.34 -60.86
CA ALA A 2 71.11 -60.33 -60.37
C ALA A 2 71.85 -59.46 -59.34
N ALA A 3 71.98 -58.17 -59.62
CA ALA A 3 72.61 -57.21 -58.74
C ALA A 3 71.58 -56.67 -57.74
N MET A 4 71.86 -56.83 -56.44
CA MET A 4 71.07 -56.28 -55.35
C MET A 4 71.38 -54.78 -55.18
N ALA A 5 70.36 -53.94 -55.30
CA ALA A 5 70.44 -52.52 -54.93
C ALA A 5 70.13 -52.37 -53.42
N GLY A 6 71.10 -51.82 -52.68
CA GLY A 6 70.95 -51.52 -51.25
C GLY A 6 70.07 -50.28 -50.99
N PRO A 7 69.48 -50.14 -49.79
CA PRO A 7 68.56 -49.06 -49.46
C PRO A 7 69.30 -47.73 -49.24
N GLN A 8 68.71 -46.63 -49.71
CA GLN A 8 69.21 -45.28 -49.49
C GLN A 8 69.03 -44.83 -48.02
N PRO A 9 69.94 -44.00 -47.49
CA PRO A 9 69.84 -43.44 -46.15
C PRO A 9 68.75 -42.36 -46.10
N THR A 10 67.80 -42.51 -45.18
CA THR A 10 66.81 -41.49 -44.83
C THR A 10 67.47 -40.37 -44.03
N ASP A 11 67.35 -39.14 -44.51
CA ASP A 11 67.75 -37.91 -43.80
C ASP A 11 67.09 -37.84 -42.41
N ARG A 12 67.92 -37.81 -41.37
CA ARG A 12 67.46 -37.52 -40.00
C ARG A 12 67.33 -35.99 -39.85
N PRO A 13 66.18 -35.46 -39.42
CA PRO A 13 66.06 -34.03 -39.13
C PRO A 13 66.98 -33.65 -37.94
N SER A 14 67.73 -32.55 -38.11
CA SER A 14 68.61 -31.98 -37.10
C SER A 14 67.82 -31.63 -35.83
N VAL A 15 68.32 -32.12 -34.69
CA VAL A 15 67.72 -32.01 -33.35
C VAL A 15 67.96 -30.62 -32.73
N ASP A 16 68.79 -29.78 -33.35
CA ASP A 16 69.26 -28.51 -32.77
C ASP A 16 68.20 -27.39 -32.82
N GLY A 17 67.15 -27.51 -33.64
CA GLY A 17 66.08 -26.50 -33.75
C GLY A 17 64.97 -26.58 -32.68
N LEU A 18 64.80 -27.73 -32.04
CA LEU A 18 63.74 -27.97 -31.05
C LEU A 18 64.07 -27.41 -29.66
N GLY A 19 65.36 -27.35 -29.30
CA GLY A 19 65.81 -26.77 -28.02
C GLY A 19 65.57 -25.26 -27.93
N HIS A 20 65.87 -24.52 -29.01
CA HIS A 20 65.71 -23.06 -29.05
C HIS A 20 64.24 -22.62 -29.04
N THR A 21 63.34 -23.41 -29.64
CA THR A 21 61.89 -23.11 -29.66
C THR A 21 61.20 -23.41 -28.33
N LEU A 22 61.65 -24.43 -27.60
CA LEU A 22 61.13 -24.71 -26.25
C LEU A 22 61.58 -23.64 -25.24
N GLN A 23 62.84 -23.23 -25.32
CA GLN A 23 63.41 -22.22 -24.43
C GLN A 23 62.73 -20.85 -24.61
N ALA A 24 62.43 -20.45 -25.85
CA ALA A 24 61.67 -19.23 -26.12
C ALA A 24 60.26 -19.27 -25.50
N LYS A 25 59.54 -20.38 -25.67
CA LYS A 25 58.19 -20.56 -25.09
C LYS A 25 58.21 -20.53 -23.56
N CYS A 26 59.20 -21.13 -22.92
CA CYS A 26 59.35 -21.06 -21.46
C CYS A 26 59.60 -19.64 -20.96
N LEU A 27 60.38 -18.84 -21.71
CA LEU A 27 60.64 -17.45 -21.36
C LEU A 27 59.36 -16.59 -21.48
N ASP A 28 58.53 -16.84 -22.48
CA ASP A 28 57.26 -16.14 -22.67
C ASP A 28 56.25 -16.48 -21.57
N VAL A 29 56.17 -17.74 -21.15
CA VAL A 29 55.34 -18.16 -20.01
C VAL A 29 55.82 -17.51 -18.71
N TYR A 30 57.13 -17.42 -18.50
CA TYR A 30 57.70 -16.77 -17.32
C TYR A 30 57.41 -15.26 -17.27
N LYS A 31 57.53 -14.56 -18.42
CA LYS A 31 57.14 -13.15 -18.53
C LYS A 31 55.66 -12.95 -18.25
N ALA A 32 54.79 -13.77 -18.83
CA ALA A 32 53.35 -13.72 -18.59
C ALA A 32 53.01 -13.94 -17.10
N ALA A 33 53.71 -14.85 -16.42
CA ALA A 33 53.53 -15.06 -14.98
C ALA A 33 53.92 -13.83 -14.14
N ILE A 34 55.02 -13.16 -14.48
CA ILE A 34 55.43 -11.91 -13.82
C ILE A 34 54.40 -10.80 -14.06
N ASP A 35 53.89 -10.67 -15.27
CA ASP A 35 52.91 -9.64 -15.60
C ASP A 35 51.56 -9.89 -14.91
N LEU A 36 51.12 -11.15 -14.81
CA LEU A 36 49.96 -11.53 -14.01
C LEU A 36 50.15 -11.23 -12.53
N GLN A 37 51.34 -11.47 -11.97
CA GLN A 37 51.63 -11.17 -10.57
C GLN A 37 51.60 -9.66 -10.30
N LYS A 38 52.10 -8.83 -11.23
CA LYS A 38 52.00 -7.36 -11.14
C LYS A 38 50.54 -6.90 -11.22
N LEU A 39 49.77 -7.46 -12.15
CA LEU A 39 48.37 -7.11 -12.34
C LEU A 39 47.52 -7.47 -11.11
N ALA A 40 47.77 -8.64 -10.50
CA ALA A 40 47.14 -9.03 -9.25
C ALA A 40 47.49 -8.06 -8.09
N GLY A 41 48.73 -7.57 -8.04
CA GLY A 41 49.15 -6.56 -7.07
C GLY A 41 48.42 -5.23 -7.22
N LEU A 42 48.23 -4.76 -8.46
CA LEU A 42 47.47 -3.54 -8.76
C LEU A 42 46.00 -3.68 -8.40
N MET A 43 45.35 -4.80 -8.77
CA MET A 43 43.96 -5.08 -8.41
C MET A 43 43.76 -5.12 -6.89
N PHE A 44 44.73 -5.68 -6.15
CA PHE A 44 44.66 -5.70 -4.68
C PHE A 44 44.73 -4.29 -4.09
N GLN A 45 45.60 -3.43 -4.62
CA GLN A 45 45.71 -2.03 -4.17
C GLN A 45 44.45 -1.23 -4.47
N GLU A 46 43.87 -1.42 -5.65
CA GLU A 46 42.62 -0.76 -6.06
C GLU A 46 41.45 -1.20 -5.16
N ALA A 47 41.30 -2.50 -4.91
CA ALA A 47 40.29 -3.01 -3.98
C ALA A 47 40.47 -2.49 -2.54
N GLU A 48 41.71 -2.28 -2.09
CA GLU A 48 41.99 -1.70 -0.77
C GLU A 48 41.62 -0.21 -0.71
N GLN A 49 41.87 0.55 -1.79
CA GLN A 49 41.42 1.94 -1.90
C GLN A 49 39.91 2.05 -1.89
N GLU A 50 39.21 1.24 -2.70
CA GLU A 50 37.75 1.20 -2.72
C GLU A 50 37.17 0.86 -1.35
N ARG A 51 37.79 -0.09 -0.63
CA ARG A 51 37.37 -0.44 0.74
C ARG A 51 37.54 0.73 1.71
N LYS A 52 38.64 1.49 1.60
CA LYS A 52 38.87 2.69 2.43
C LYS A 52 37.88 3.79 2.12
N GLU A 53 37.62 4.05 0.83
CA GLU A 53 36.60 5.02 0.41
C GLU A 53 35.21 4.62 0.86
N TRP A 54 34.85 3.34 0.72
CA TRP A 54 33.57 2.83 1.15
C TRP A 54 33.40 2.96 2.67
N ALA A 55 34.42 2.62 3.45
CA ALA A 55 34.41 2.81 4.90
C ALA A 55 34.24 4.28 5.30
N TYR A 56 34.91 5.19 4.59
CA TYR A 56 34.76 6.63 4.80
C TYR A 56 33.33 7.09 4.48
N ARG A 57 32.78 6.74 3.31
CA ARG A 57 31.40 7.09 2.92
C ARG A 57 30.38 6.56 3.93
N MET A 58 30.55 5.32 4.38
CA MET A 58 29.67 4.73 5.39
C MET A 58 29.72 5.47 6.73
N SER A 59 30.90 5.94 7.14
CA SER A 59 31.04 6.73 8.38
C SER A 59 30.31 8.08 8.29
N VAL A 60 30.37 8.75 7.13
CA VAL A 60 29.65 10.01 6.88
C VAL A 60 28.14 9.78 6.91
N LEU A 61 27.65 8.75 6.21
CA LEU A 61 26.22 8.41 6.20
C LEU A 61 25.68 8.06 7.59
N GLN A 62 26.51 7.47 8.45
CA GLN A 62 26.11 7.14 9.82
C GLN A 62 25.90 8.40 10.68
N VAL A 63 26.77 9.40 10.52
CA VAL A 63 26.63 10.70 11.20
C VAL A 63 25.38 11.45 10.70
N GLU A 64 25.14 11.46 9.38
CA GLU A 64 23.93 12.08 8.81
C GLU A 64 22.65 11.40 9.29
N ARG A 65 22.64 10.06 9.35
CA ARG A 65 21.49 9.30 9.89
C ARG A 65 21.19 9.69 11.32
N GLN A 66 22.21 9.80 12.17
CA GLN A 66 22.04 10.22 13.57
C GLN A 66 21.46 11.63 13.65
N LYS A 67 21.92 12.56 12.81
CA LYS A 67 21.38 13.92 12.75
C LYS A 67 19.90 13.93 12.35
N ILE A 68 19.52 13.15 11.34
CA ILE A 68 18.12 13.04 10.89
C ILE A 68 17.23 12.42 11.99
N GLU A 69 17.73 11.43 12.73
CA GLU A 69 16.97 10.81 13.83
C GLU A 69 16.75 11.79 14.98
N GLU A 70 17.72 12.64 15.27
CA GLU A 70 17.58 13.69 16.29
C GLU A 70 16.58 14.77 15.86
N GLU A 71 16.67 15.24 14.61
CA GLU A 71 15.69 16.20 14.07
C GLU A 71 14.26 15.63 14.09
N LYS A 72 14.09 14.34 13.77
CA LYS A 72 12.79 13.66 13.87
C LYS A 72 12.27 13.63 15.31
N ARG A 73 13.14 13.38 16.30
CA ARG A 73 12.77 13.37 17.72
C ARG A 73 12.26 14.75 18.16
N GLN A 74 12.98 15.82 17.79
CA GLN A 74 12.58 17.19 18.11
C GLN A 74 11.23 17.57 17.46
N ILE A 75 10.98 17.14 16.22
CA ILE A 75 9.69 17.37 15.55
C ILE A 75 8.54 16.67 16.27
N ILE A 76 8.75 15.44 16.74
CA ILE A 76 7.74 14.70 17.50
C ILE A 76 7.44 15.42 18.82
N GLU A 77 8.46 15.80 19.58
CA GLU A 77 8.31 16.49 20.86
C GLU A 77 7.56 17.83 20.70
N LEU A 78 7.97 18.66 19.73
CA LEU A 78 7.27 19.91 19.41
C LEU A 78 5.82 19.69 18.92
N SER A 79 5.55 18.55 18.29
CA SER A 79 4.19 18.19 17.86
C SER A 79 3.32 17.77 19.05
N GLU A 80 3.87 17.02 20.00
CA GLU A 80 3.20 16.59 21.22
C GLU A 80 2.89 17.79 22.11
N GLU A 81 3.86 18.69 22.34
CA GLU A 81 3.65 19.93 23.10
C GLU A 81 2.54 20.79 22.48
N LYS A 82 2.55 20.99 21.16
CA LYS A 82 1.48 21.73 20.46
C LYS A 82 0.13 21.05 20.56
N GLN A 83 0.09 19.71 20.56
CA GLN A 83 -1.16 18.98 20.76
C GLN A 83 -1.70 19.17 22.18
N GLU A 84 -0.83 19.15 23.20
CA GLU A 84 -1.21 19.41 24.58
C GLU A 84 -1.70 20.85 24.79
N GLU A 85 -1.01 21.85 24.23
CA GLU A 85 -1.47 23.25 24.25
C GLU A 85 -2.85 23.41 23.58
N LEU A 86 -3.05 22.72 22.45
CA LEU A 86 -4.35 22.73 21.76
C LEU A 86 -5.44 22.07 22.62
N LEU A 87 -5.15 20.93 23.25
CA LEU A 87 -6.08 20.25 24.15
C LEU A 87 -6.41 21.09 25.38
N GLN A 88 -5.45 21.82 25.94
CA GLN A 88 -5.66 22.68 27.09
C GLN A 88 -6.45 23.95 26.72
N SER A 89 -6.24 24.51 25.53
CA SER A 89 -7.04 25.62 25.00
C SER A 89 -8.47 25.21 24.67
N ILE A 90 -8.67 24.00 24.12
CA ILE A 90 -10.00 23.41 23.92
C ILE A 90 -10.69 23.17 25.26
N SER A 91 -10.01 22.55 26.23
CA SER A 91 -10.56 22.28 27.57
C SER A 91 -10.94 23.56 28.31
N SER A 92 -10.18 24.65 28.13
CA SER A 92 -10.48 25.95 28.74
C SER A 92 -11.68 26.65 28.08
N GLN A 93 -11.97 26.37 26.80
CA GLN A 93 -13.17 26.85 26.10
C GLN A 93 -14.40 25.94 26.28
N GLU A 94 -14.23 24.70 26.74
CA GLU A 94 -15.28 23.68 26.85
C GLU A 94 -16.28 23.89 28.01
N THR A 95 -16.14 24.91 28.85
CA THR A 95 -16.99 25.06 30.04
C THR A 95 -18.31 25.81 29.85
N GLU A 96 -18.62 26.41 28.69
CA GLU A 96 -19.85 27.21 28.54
C GLU A 96 -20.84 26.84 27.41
N ILE A 97 -20.54 25.90 26.49
CA ILE A 97 -21.46 25.57 25.36
C ILE A 97 -21.71 24.07 25.19
N HIS A 98 -21.99 23.34 26.28
CA HIS A 98 -22.68 22.05 26.18
C HIS A 98 -24.19 22.26 25.99
N GLY A 99 -24.57 22.53 24.74
CA GLY A 99 -25.96 22.67 24.31
C GLY A 99 -26.52 21.37 23.74
N THR A 100 -27.78 21.07 24.06
CA THR A 100 -28.60 20.14 23.27
C THR A 100 -29.07 20.85 22.01
N VAL A 101 -28.93 20.18 20.86
CA VAL A 101 -29.46 20.63 19.56
C VAL A 101 -30.68 19.79 19.20
N GLU A 102 -31.77 20.46 18.86
CA GLU A 102 -32.97 19.85 18.30
C GLU A 102 -32.92 20.01 16.77
N ILE A 103 -32.89 18.90 16.04
CA ILE A 103 -32.85 18.87 14.58
C ILE A 103 -34.20 18.33 14.10
N ILE A 104 -34.89 19.10 13.26
CA ILE A 104 -36.18 18.75 12.70
C ILE A 104 -35.99 18.45 11.21
N VAL A 105 -36.13 17.18 10.82
CA VAL A 105 -35.93 16.69 9.45
C VAL A 105 -37.29 16.34 8.86
N SER A 106 -37.78 17.16 7.93
CA SER A 106 -39.13 17.12 7.32
C SER A 106 -40.25 16.74 8.31
N GLY A 107 -40.22 17.37 9.50
CA GLY A 107 -41.22 17.21 10.56
C GLY A 107 -40.88 16.19 11.65
N ARG A 108 -39.91 15.28 11.44
CA ARG A 108 -39.44 14.37 12.49
C ARG A 108 -38.36 15.05 13.34
N MET A 109 -38.54 15.01 14.66
CA MET A 109 -37.64 15.65 15.62
C MET A 109 -36.58 14.67 16.09
N PHE A 110 -35.32 15.09 16.06
CA PHE A 110 -34.17 14.40 16.60
C PHE A 110 -33.47 15.32 17.60
N THR A 111 -32.96 14.74 18.69
CA THR A 111 -32.24 15.49 19.72
C THR A 111 -30.84 14.90 19.86
N THR A 112 -29.83 15.75 19.82
CA THR A 112 -28.42 15.35 19.97
C THR A 112 -27.62 16.45 20.67
N SER A 113 -26.33 16.22 20.91
CA SER A 113 -25.43 17.20 21.51
C SER A 113 -24.67 17.99 20.44
N THR A 114 -24.30 19.25 20.74
CA THR A 114 -23.37 20.02 19.91
C THR A 114 -22.06 19.27 19.68
N ARG A 115 -21.57 18.54 20.70
CA ARG A 115 -20.36 17.70 20.62
C ARG A 115 -20.46 16.60 19.57
N THR A 116 -21.61 15.93 19.49
CA THR A 116 -21.87 14.90 18.49
C THR A 116 -21.82 15.48 17.08
N ILE A 117 -22.40 16.67 16.87
CA ILE A 117 -22.37 17.33 15.57
C ILE A 117 -20.97 17.85 15.23
N ALA A 118 -20.23 18.36 16.22
CA ALA A 118 -18.87 18.87 16.08
C ALA A 118 -17.81 17.76 15.90
N SER A 119 -18.16 16.48 16.05
CA SER A 119 -17.22 15.36 15.87
C SER A 119 -16.64 15.32 14.45
N LEU A 120 -17.37 15.86 13.46
CA LEU A 120 -16.93 16.03 12.08
C LEU A 120 -17.05 17.49 11.66
N PRO A 121 -16.00 18.32 11.84
CA PRO A 121 -16.06 19.76 11.60
C PRO A 121 -16.31 20.11 10.12
N ASN A 122 -15.94 19.22 9.20
CA ASN A 122 -16.13 19.42 7.76
C ASN A 122 -17.52 18.99 7.26
N SER A 123 -18.43 18.58 8.15
CA SER A 123 -19.80 18.21 7.79
C SER A 123 -20.70 19.44 7.66
N LEU A 124 -21.74 19.32 6.84
CA LEU A 124 -22.74 20.39 6.69
C LEU A 124 -23.46 20.70 8.01
N LEU A 125 -23.69 19.68 8.85
CA LEU A 125 -24.33 19.84 10.16
C LEU A 125 -23.44 20.63 11.13
N ALA A 126 -22.13 20.36 11.15
CA ALA A 126 -21.18 21.09 11.98
C ALA A 126 -21.08 22.56 11.56
N GLU A 127 -21.02 22.82 10.26
CA GLU A 127 -21.02 24.17 9.70
C GLU A 127 -22.29 24.94 10.11
N ALA A 128 -23.47 24.35 9.92
CA ALA A 128 -24.75 24.96 10.26
C ALA A 128 -24.86 25.27 11.77
N VAL A 129 -24.52 24.32 12.64
CA VAL A 129 -24.57 24.53 14.10
C VAL A 129 -23.57 25.59 14.54
N SER A 130 -22.37 25.61 13.94
CA SER A 130 -21.34 26.62 14.26
C SER A 130 -21.80 28.04 13.89
N LEU A 131 -22.46 28.21 12.73
CA LEU A 131 -23.03 29.50 12.34
C LEU A 131 -24.13 29.96 13.31
N MET A 132 -25.03 29.05 13.71
CA MET A 132 -26.08 29.37 14.68
C MET A 132 -25.53 29.73 16.07
N LEU A 133 -24.43 29.08 16.50
CA LEU A 133 -23.77 29.40 17.76
C LEU A 133 -23.15 30.80 17.74
N LYS A 134 -22.48 31.17 16.65
CA LYS A 134 -21.93 32.52 16.47
C LYS A 134 -23.03 33.59 16.52
N GLU A 135 -24.13 33.37 15.81
CA GLU A 135 -25.28 34.29 15.80
C GLU A 135 -25.87 34.46 17.21
N LEU A 136 -25.95 33.38 18.00
CA LEU A 136 -26.42 33.43 19.39
C LEU A 136 -25.46 34.21 20.30
N GLU A 137 -24.16 34.07 20.13
CA GLU A 137 -23.14 34.79 20.90
C GLU A 137 -23.14 36.28 20.62
N GLU A 138 -23.24 36.67 19.34
CA GLU A 138 -23.35 38.07 18.90
C GLU A 138 -24.59 38.73 19.51
N ASN A 139 -25.75 38.07 19.40
CA ASN A 139 -27.00 38.54 19.99
C ASN A 139 -26.94 38.65 21.53
N ARG A 140 -26.13 37.82 22.20
CA ARG A 140 -25.95 37.84 23.67
C ARG A 140 -25.12 39.04 24.12
N LYS A 141 -24.11 39.44 23.34
CA LYS A 141 -23.27 40.62 23.60
C LYS A 141 -24.04 41.92 23.43
N GLU A 142 -24.97 41.98 22.46
CA GLU A 142 -25.75 43.20 22.19
C GLU A 142 -26.92 43.44 23.15
N ARG A 143 -27.54 42.39 23.69
CA ARG A 143 -28.83 42.50 24.41
C ARG A 143 -28.78 42.23 25.91
N GLY A 144 -27.58 42.12 26.51
CA GLY A 144 -27.43 41.93 27.97
C GLY A 144 -28.33 40.81 28.51
N SER A 145 -28.20 39.59 27.99
CA SER A 145 -29.30 38.63 28.08
C SER A 145 -29.34 37.78 29.35
N SER A 146 -30.55 37.74 29.92
CA SER A 146 -31.03 36.85 30.96
C SER A 146 -30.76 35.37 30.66
N LYS A 147 -30.43 34.61 31.71
CA LYS A 147 -29.99 33.20 31.73
C LYS A 147 -31.07 32.17 31.33
N LYS A 148 -31.74 32.27 30.17
CA LYS A 148 -32.52 31.13 29.64
C LYS A 148 -31.69 30.41 28.57
N LYS A 149 -31.30 29.16 28.87
CA LYS A 149 -30.68 28.23 27.91
C LYS A 149 -31.63 28.01 26.73
N LYS A 150 -31.51 28.81 25.68
CA LYS A 150 -32.22 28.55 24.42
C LYS A 150 -31.60 27.31 23.79
N LYS A 151 -32.41 26.28 23.54
CA LYS A 151 -32.00 25.13 22.74
C LYS A 151 -31.86 25.56 21.28
N LEU A 152 -30.80 25.12 20.62
CA LEU A 152 -30.61 25.32 19.18
C LEU A 152 -31.62 24.47 18.43
N LYS A 153 -32.31 25.05 17.45
CA LYS A 153 -33.30 24.36 16.61
C LYS A 153 -32.91 24.45 15.14
N LEU A 154 -32.45 23.36 14.56
CA LEU A 154 -32.09 23.26 13.14
C LEU A 154 -33.24 22.61 12.36
N ARG A 155 -33.62 23.16 11.20
CA ARG A 155 -34.63 22.58 10.30
C ARG A 155 -33.99 22.17 8.99
N ILE A 156 -34.28 20.95 8.55
CA ILE A 156 -33.72 20.34 7.34
C ILE A 156 -34.87 19.75 6.52
N ASP A 157 -34.89 20.03 5.23
CA ASP A 157 -35.89 19.49 4.30
C ASP A 157 -35.32 18.29 3.56
N ARG A 158 -35.29 17.13 4.23
CA ARG A 158 -34.73 15.85 3.76
C ARG A 158 -35.55 14.69 4.33
N ASP A 159 -35.41 13.51 3.72
CA ASP A 159 -36.11 12.32 4.22
C ASP A 159 -35.57 11.90 5.61
N PRO A 160 -36.39 11.89 6.67
CA PRO A 160 -35.94 11.54 8.01
C PRO A 160 -35.69 10.04 8.21
N ARG A 161 -36.04 9.17 7.25
CA ARG A 161 -35.94 7.70 7.42
C ARG A 161 -34.53 7.23 7.76
N HIS A 162 -33.52 7.75 7.07
CA HIS A 162 -32.12 7.35 7.24
C HIS A 162 -31.32 8.30 8.12
N PHE A 163 -31.92 9.40 8.59
CA PHE A 163 -31.22 10.40 9.39
C PHE A 163 -30.73 9.86 10.75
N GLU A 164 -31.41 8.85 11.29
CA GLU A 164 -30.97 8.18 12.52
C GLU A 164 -29.60 7.49 12.34
N LEU A 165 -29.37 6.89 11.18
CA LEU A 165 -28.09 6.27 10.81
C LEU A 165 -26.98 7.33 10.69
N ILE A 166 -27.29 8.47 10.09
CA ILE A 166 -26.39 9.63 10.03
C ILE A 166 -25.99 10.09 11.45
N LEU A 167 -26.96 10.19 12.37
CA LEU A 167 -26.68 10.59 13.75
C LEU A 167 -25.87 9.54 14.50
N ASN A 168 -26.13 8.25 14.30
CA ASN A 168 -25.36 7.19 14.93
C ASN A 168 -23.90 7.20 14.46
N TYR A 169 -23.68 7.38 13.15
CA TYR A 169 -22.34 7.58 12.59
C TYR A 169 -21.59 8.76 13.24
N LEU A 170 -22.29 9.86 13.53
CA LEU A 170 -21.69 11.03 14.20
C LEU A 170 -21.40 10.82 15.69
N ARG A 171 -22.07 9.86 16.35
CA ARG A 171 -21.89 9.54 17.77
C ARG A 171 -20.68 8.63 18.00
N GLU A 172 -20.34 7.77 17.04
CA GLU A 172 -19.29 6.78 17.21
C GLU A 172 -17.90 7.30 16.88
N ALA A 173 -16.92 6.94 17.72
CA ALA A 173 -15.52 7.32 17.54
C ALA A 173 -14.79 6.46 16.49
N ASP A 174 -15.16 5.17 16.38
CA ASP A 174 -14.49 4.19 15.52
C ASP A 174 -14.92 4.29 14.05
N ARG A 175 -16.07 4.91 13.75
CA ARG A 175 -16.58 5.22 12.39
C ARG A 175 -16.53 4.03 11.41
N SER A 176 -16.50 2.80 11.93
CA SER A 176 -16.66 1.56 11.17
C SER A 176 -18.13 1.35 10.84
N LEU A 177 -18.50 0.51 9.87
CA LEU A 177 -19.92 0.24 9.53
C LEU A 177 -20.63 -0.66 10.55
N HIS A 178 -20.02 -0.96 11.69
CA HIS A 178 -20.55 -1.93 12.65
C HIS A 178 -21.87 -1.50 13.32
N TRP A 179 -22.18 -0.19 13.29
CA TRP A 179 -23.44 0.41 13.74
C TRP A 179 -24.57 0.37 12.70
N LEU A 180 -24.25 0.05 11.45
CA LEU A 180 -25.27 -0.20 10.45
C LEU A 180 -25.94 -1.51 10.87
N TYR A 181 -27.21 -1.43 11.29
CA TYR A 181 -28.04 -2.58 11.63
C TYR A 181 -27.78 -3.71 10.63
N ASP A 182 -27.47 -4.91 11.14
CA ASP A 182 -27.15 -6.15 10.40
C ASP A 182 -27.01 -5.87 8.90
N PRO A 183 -25.80 -5.46 8.44
CA PRO A 183 -25.62 -4.96 7.10
C PRO A 183 -26.29 -5.90 6.12
N GLU A 184 -26.06 -7.21 6.22
CA GLU A 184 -26.58 -8.23 5.31
C GLU A 184 -28.12 -8.24 5.19
N ALA A 185 -28.86 -7.80 6.21
CA ALA A 185 -30.32 -7.71 6.20
C ALA A 185 -30.87 -6.42 5.54
N MET A 186 -30.05 -5.38 5.39
CA MET A 186 -30.47 -4.11 4.80
C MET A 186 -30.65 -4.22 3.28
N LYS A 187 -31.71 -3.62 2.73
CA LYS A 187 -31.96 -3.65 1.29
C LYS A 187 -30.96 -2.74 0.55
N MET A 188 -30.62 -3.13 -0.68
CA MET A 188 -29.77 -2.32 -1.57
C MET A 188 -30.31 -0.89 -1.77
N SER A 189 -31.63 -0.73 -1.88
CA SER A 189 -32.27 0.58 -2.02
C SER A 189 -32.04 1.49 -0.80
N ASP A 190 -32.03 0.90 0.39
CA ASP A 190 -31.89 1.65 1.63
C ASP A 190 -30.43 2.07 1.81
N LEU A 191 -29.47 1.22 1.42
CA LEU A 191 -28.05 1.58 1.36
C LEU A 191 -27.79 2.73 0.37
N GLU A 192 -28.38 2.70 -0.83
CA GLU A 192 -28.25 3.80 -1.79
C GLU A 192 -28.80 5.11 -1.20
N ALA A 193 -29.94 5.05 -0.52
CA ALA A 193 -30.50 6.21 0.16
C ALA A 193 -29.59 6.72 1.30
N VAL A 194 -28.95 5.84 2.08
CA VAL A 194 -27.98 6.24 3.11
C VAL A 194 -26.75 6.91 2.48
N ARG A 195 -26.25 6.39 1.35
CA ARG A 195 -25.14 7.03 0.61
C ARG A 195 -25.53 8.45 0.18
N ASP A 196 -26.71 8.62 -0.39
CA ASP A 196 -27.18 9.91 -0.88
C ASP A 196 -27.36 10.93 0.26
N GLU A 197 -27.84 10.50 1.43
CA GLU A 197 -27.88 11.34 2.63
C GLU A 197 -26.46 11.66 3.13
N ALA A 198 -25.54 10.69 3.14
CA ALA A 198 -24.16 10.92 3.53
C ALA A 198 -23.46 11.96 2.63
N ASP A 199 -23.69 11.90 1.32
CA ASP A 199 -23.20 12.90 0.37
C ASP A 199 -23.82 14.28 0.63
N TYR A 200 -25.14 14.35 0.87
CA TYR A 200 -25.82 15.60 1.21
C TYR A 200 -25.23 16.27 2.46
N TYR A 201 -25.00 15.51 3.53
CA TYR A 201 -24.41 16.02 4.77
C TYR A 201 -22.86 16.21 4.70
N LYS A 202 -22.26 16.00 3.53
CA LYS A 202 -20.80 16.07 3.28
C LYS A 202 -19.98 15.07 4.13
N LEU A 203 -20.56 13.92 4.44
CA LEU A 203 -19.93 12.86 5.23
C LEU A 203 -19.14 11.91 4.31
N LYS A 204 -18.06 12.42 3.71
CA LYS A 204 -17.25 11.72 2.69
C LYS A 204 -16.86 10.29 3.08
N ASN A 205 -16.43 10.09 4.32
CA ASN A 205 -16.03 8.77 4.81
C ASN A 205 -17.21 7.80 4.88
N LEU A 206 -18.38 8.27 5.31
CA LEU A 206 -19.59 7.45 5.35
C LEU A 206 -20.06 7.09 3.94
N ALA A 207 -20.14 8.07 3.04
CA ALA A 207 -20.51 7.83 1.64
C ALA A 207 -19.58 6.79 0.98
N ARG A 208 -18.28 6.87 1.26
CA ARG A 208 -17.28 5.89 0.78
C ARG A 208 -17.53 4.49 1.35
N LEU A 209 -17.79 4.38 2.66
CA LEU A 209 -18.07 3.11 3.32
C LEU A 209 -19.35 2.46 2.78
N VAL A 210 -20.42 3.23 2.61
CA VAL A 210 -21.69 2.71 2.06
C VAL A 210 -21.54 2.35 0.58
N THR A 211 -20.77 3.12 -0.19
CA THR A 211 -20.43 2.77 -1.57
C THR A 211 -19.66 1.45 -1.64
N TRP A 212 -18.72 1.24 -0.72
CA TRP A 212 -17.99 -0.02 -0.60
C TRP A 212 -18.93 -1.21 -0.34
N GLU A 213 -19.88 -1.03 0.56
CA GLU A 213 -20.89 -2.05 0.88
C GLU A 213 -21.84 -2.34 -0.31
N LEU A 214 -22.30 -1.29 -1.00
CA LEU A 214 -23.13 -1.41 -2.21
C LEU A 214 -22.43 -2.18 -3.33
N VAL A 215 -21.13 -1.93 -3.52
CA VAL A 215 -20.31 -2.67 -4.49
C VAL A 215 -20.17 -4.12 -4.06
N SER A 216 -19.99 -4.38 -2.76
CA SER A 216 -19.78 -5.72 -2.21
C SER A 216 -21.00 -6.64 -2.31
N ARG A 217 -22.21 -6.08 -2.47
CA ARG A 217 -23.48 -6.84 -2.54
C ARG A 217 -24.01 -7.09 -3.95
N LYS A 218 -23.46 -6.44 -4.98
CA LYS A 218 -23.92 -6.68 -6.35
C LYS A 218 -23.42 -8.06 -6.81
N PRO A 219 -24.30 -9.00 -7.21
CA PRO A 219 -23.87 -10.28 -7.75
C PRO A 219 -23.13 -10.04 -9.07
N VAL A 220 -21.92 -10.59 -9.19
CA VAL A 220 -21.17 -10.56 -10.44
C VAL A 220 -21.87 -11.48 -11.44
N VAL A 221 -22.39 -10.89 -12.52
CA VAL A 221 -22.82 -11.64 -13.71
C VAL A 221 -21.61 -12.44 -14.19
N SER A 222 -21.75 -13.76 -14.23
CA SER A 222 -20.74 -14.69 -14.73
C SER A 222 -20.47 -14.43 -16.22
N SER A 223 -19.63 -13.46 -16.54
CA SER A 223 -19.16 -13.24 -17.90
C SER A 223 -18.02 -14.21 -18.17
N LYS A 224 -18.38 -15.39 -18.66
CA LYS A 224 -17.45 -16.27 -19.38
C LYS A 224 -16.81 -15.43 -20.49
N ARG A 225 -15.47 -15.32 -20.48
CA ARG A 225 -14.59 -14.51 -21.35
C ARG A 225 -14.25 -13.13 -20.78
N LEU A 226 -13.07 -13.03 -20.17
CA LEU A 226 -12.27 -11.81 -20.21
C LEU A 226 -11.59 -11.74 -21.58
N PRO A 227 -11.78 -10.67 -22.38
CA PRO A 227 -10.96 -10.46 -23.55
C PRO A 227 -9.52 -10.22 -23.11
N SER A 228 -8.59 -10.90 -23.77
CA SER A 228 -7.22 -10.49 -23.91
C SER A 228 -7.19 -8.99 -24.26
N VAL A 229 -6.26 -8.25 -23.64
CA VAL A 229 -6.07 -6.78 -23.71
C VAL A 229 -6.68 -5.99 -22.53
N LEU A 230 -6.03 -6.05 -21.36
CA LEU A 230 -5.92 -4.87 -20.48
C LEU A 230 -4.83 -3.94 -21.05
N LYS A 231 -5.09 -3.28 -22.18
CA LYS A 231 -4.40 -2.03 -22.51
C LYS A 231 -5.13 -0.93 -21.74
N LEU A 232 -4.53 -0.47 -20.64
CA LEU A 232 -4.98 0.74 -19.97
C LEU A 232 -4.61 1.94 -20.84
N ASP A 233 -5.62 2.62 -21.37
CA ASP A 233 -5.45 3.95 -21.95
C ASP A 233 -5.05 4.97 -20.89
N LYS A 234 -4.25 5.92 -21.34
CA LYS A 234 -3.65 7.04 -20.62
C LYS A 234 -4.72 7.88 -19.91
N PHE A 235 -4.60 8.02 -18.59
CA PHE A 235 -5.15 9.18 -17.88
C PHE A 235 -3.98 10.04 -17.43
N GLU A 236 -3.73 11.11 -18.19
CA GLU A 236 -2.88 12.21 -17.76
C GLU A 236 -3.63 13.02 -16.69
N ASN A 237 -2.90 13.32 -15.61
CA ASN A 237 -3.14 14.39 -14.65
C ASN A 237 -4.38 14.27 -13.73
N ALA A 238 -4.20 13.54 -12.63
CA ALA A 238 -4.83 13.89 -11.36
C ALA A 238 -3.81 13.66 -10.23
N GLU A 239 -3.48 14.74 -9.52
CA GLU A 239 -2.52 14.78 -8.43
C GLU A 239 -2.83 13.74 -7.32
N ALA A 240 -1.80 12.96 -6.97
CA ALA A 240 -1.56 12.36 -5.65
C ALA A 240 -2.75 11.66 -4.93
N ALA A 241 -3.23 10.54 -5.46
CA ALA A 241 -3.78 9.45 -4.66
C ALA A 241 -3.43 8.10 -5.33
N PRO A 242 -2.91 7.08 -4.62
CA PRO A 242 -2.64 5.79 -5.25
C PRO A 242 -3.97 5.08 -5.51
N PHE A 243 -4.45 5.16 -6.75
CA PHE A 243 -5.60 4.41 -7.22
C PHE A 243 -5.25 2.92 -7.22
N TYR A 244 -5.64 2.22 -6.15
CA TYR A 244 -5.56 0.77 -6.11
C TYR A 244 -6.80 0.16 -6.76
N LYS A 245 -6.63 -0.86 -7.61
CA LYS A 245 -7.74 -1.68 -8.12
C LYS A 245 -8.05 -2.78 -7.09
N THR A 246 -9.27 -2.83 -6.58
CA THR A 246 -9.68 -3.88 -5.63
C THR A 246 -10.12 -5.14 -6.38
N LEU A 247 -9.56 -6.29 -6.03
CA LEU A 247 -10.10 -7.60 -6.41
C LEU A 247 -10.85 -8.20 -5.22
N GLN A 248 -12.17 -8.34 -5.36
CA GLN A 248 -13.01 -9.10 -4.43
C GLN A 248 -13.05 -10.57 -4.84
N THR A 249 -13.15 -11.47 -3.85
CA THR A 249 -13.15 -12.94 -3.94
C THR A 249 -13.17 -13.50 -5.37
N VAL A 250 -11.99 -13.63 -5.95
CA VAL A 250 -11.78 -14.22 -7.26
C VAL A 250 -11.60 -15.72 -7.04
N LYS A 251 -12.52 -16.51 -7.60
CA LYS A 251 -12.36 -17.95 -7.78
C LYS A 251 -12.11 -18.21 -9.26
N LEU A 252 -10.88 -18.53 -9.61
CA LEU A 252 -10.50 -18.88 -10.97
C LEU A 252 -9.88 -20.27 -10.96
N GLU A 253 -10.19 -21.03 -12.00
CA GLU A 253 -9.73 -22.40 -12.18
C GLU A 253 -9.17 -22.51 -13.60
N GLU A 254 -8.01 -23.15 -13.75
CA GLU A 254 -7.39 -23.46 -15.05
C GLU A 254 -7.05 -22.24 -15.95
N GLU A 255 -6.92 -21.05 -15.37
CA GLU A 255 -6.57 -19.83 -16.10
C GLU A 255 -5.06 -19.65 -16.26
N ASN A 256 -4.64 -19.01 -17.36
CA ASN A 256 -3.24 -18.75 -17.67
C ASN A 256 -2.89 -17.26 -17.46
N PHE A 257 -2.03 -17.00 -16.49
CA PHE A 257 -1.48 -15.70 -16.11
C PHE A 257 0.03 -15.57 -16.37
N THR A 258 0.63 -16.46 -17.16
CA THR A 258 2.08 -16.42 -17.48
C THR A 258 2.53 -15.01 -17.87
N GLU A 259 3.61 -14.53 -17.26
CA GLU A 259 4.22 -13.19 -17.47
C GLU A 259 3.29 -12.00 -17.20
N THR A 260 2.18 -12.19 -16.46
CA THR A 260 1.25 -11.10 -16.14
C THR A 260 1.79 -10.20 -15.02
N VAL A 261 1.62 -8.90 -15.18
CA VAL A 261 1.97 -7.90 -14.16
C VAL A 261 0.71 -7.43 -13.44
N PHE A 262 0.65 -7.71 -12.13
CA PHE A 262 -0.37 -7.23 -11.21
C PHE A 262 0.16 -5.99 -10.50
N GLU A 263 -0.33 -4.80 -10.86
CA GLU A 263 0.18 -3.54 -10.31
C GLU A 263 -0.90 -2.74 -9.58
N ASN A 264 -0.57 -2.23 -8.39
CA ASN A 264 -1.47 -1.43 -7.54
C ASN A 264 -2.80 -2.15 -7.24
N ILE A 265 -2.73 -3.44 -6.89
CA ILE A 265 -3.94 -4.22 -6.54
C ILE A 265 -4.08 -4.33 -5.03
N VAL A 266 -5.30 -4.13 -4.52
CA VAL A 266 -5.64 -4.39 -3.12
C VAL A 266 -6.50 -5.65 -3.05
N PHE A 267 -5.99 -6.67 -2.36
CA PHE A 267 -6.70 -7.91 -2.06
C PHE A 267 -7.36 -7.77 -0.68
N VAL A 268 -8.69 -7.78 -0.65
CA VAL A 268 -9.47 -7.53 0.58
C VAL A 268 -10.15 -8.78 1.13
N HIS A 269 -10.30 -9.80 0.29
CA HIS A 269 -10.88 -11.09 0.66
C HIS A 269 -9.97 -12.23 0.23
N ASN A 270 -10.21 -13.43 0.76
CA ASN A 270 -9.52 -14.64 0.33
C ASN A 270 -9.72 -14.85 -1.17
N GLN A 271 -8.64 -15.18 -1.86
CA GLN A 271 -8.64 -15.45 -3.30
C GLN A 271 -8.35 -16.93 -3.51
N THR A 272 -8.90 -17.52 -4.56
CA THR A 272 -8.71 -18.93 -4.87
C THR A 272 -8.41 -19.07 -6.36
N PHE A 273 -7.18 -19.46 -6.66
CA PHE A 273 -6.71 -19.79 -8.00
C PHE A 273 -6.29 -21.25 -7.98
N ILE A 274 -7.13 -22.13 -8.52
CA ILE A 274 -6.84 -23.56 -8.56
C ILE A 274 -6.32 -23.90 -9.95
N SER A 275 -5.22 -24.64 -10.01
CA SER A 275 -4.67 -25.13 -11.29
C SER A 275 -4.38 -24.04 -12.33
N CYS A 276 -4.05 -22.82 -11.89
CA CYS A 276 -3.71 -21.70 -12.77
C CYS A 276 -2.21 -21.68 -13.10
N ASP A 277 -1.79 -21.08 -14.23
CA ASP A 277 -0.36 -20.90 -14.56
C ASP A 277 0.07 -19.44 -14.33
N PHE A 278 0.94 -19.20 -13.36
CA PHE A 278 1.47 -17.88 -13.01
C PHE A 278 2.94 -17.70 -13.38
N ARG A 279 3.51 -18.57 -14.21
CA ARG A 279 4.95 -18.57 -14.47
C ARG A 279 5.48 -17.20 -14.91
N GLY A 280 6.49 -16.69 -14.21
CA GLY A 280 7.09 -15.38 -14.50
C GLY A 280 6.22 -14.16 -14.19
N SER A 281 5.08 -14.32 -13.50
CA SER A 281 4.21 -13.20 -13.13
C SER A 281 4.87 -12.27 -12.11
N VAL A 282 4.47 -11.00 -12.12
CA VAL A 282 5.01 -9.97 -11.21
C VAL A 282 3.89 -9.25 -10.48
N PHE A 283 3.90 -9.30 -9.16
CA PHE A 283 3.07 -8.49 -8.30
C PHE A 283 3.87 -7.26 -7.85
N ARG A 284 3.40 -6.06 -8.19
CA ARG A 284 4.07 -4.79 -7.86
C ARG A 284 3.13 -3.88 -7.08
N ARG A 285 3.60 -3.34 -5.95
CA ARG A 285 2.82 -2.40 -5.12
C ARG A 285 1.42 -2.93 -4.77
N CYS A 286 1.31 -4.24 -4.56
CA CYS A 286 0.06 -4.87 -4.17
C CYS A 286 -0.10 -4.83 -2.64
N PHE A 287 -1.33 -4.72 -2.17
CA PHE A 287 -1.67 -4.66 -0.75
C PHE A 287 -2.58 -5.83 -0.38
N PHE A 288 -2.19 -6.60 0.63
CA PHE A 288 -2.95 -7.72 1.18
C PHE A 288 -3.53 -7.30 2.52
N ASN A 289 -4.87 -7.27 2.63
CA ASN A 289 -5.55 -6.89 3.87
C ASN A 289 -5.43 -7.97 4.96
N ASN A 290 -5.68 -7.61 6.22
CA ASN A 290 -5.56 -8.52 7.36
C ASN A 290 -6.39 -9.80 7.15
N GLY A 291 -5.74 -10.97 7.28
CA GLY A 291 -6.39 -12.28 7.22
C GLY A 291 -6.77 -12.75 5.81
N VAL A 292 -6.33 -12.05 4.76
CA VAL A 292 -6.50 -12.50 3.38
C VAL A 292 -5.58 -13.68 3.10
N LEU A 293 -6.16 -14.77 2.61
CA LEU A 293 -5.47 -15.96 2.15
C LEU A 293 -5.62 -16.11 0.64
N MET A 294 -4.51 -16.27 -0.07
CA MET A 294 -4.47 -16.64 -1.48
C MET A 294 -4.24 -18.14 -1.58
N ASN A 295 -5.28 -18.89 -1.94
CA ASN A 295 -5.14 -20.30 -2.28
C ASN A 295 -4.66 -20.43 -3.73
N LEU A 296 -3.48 -21.00 -3.91
CA LEU A 296 -2.82 -21.27 -5.18
C LEU A 296 -2.59 -22.79 -5.39
N SER A 297 -3.32 -23.66 -4.68
CA SER A 297 -3.17 -25.11 -4.79
C SER A 297 -3.31 -25.60 -6.24
N GLY A 298 -2.41 -26.49 -6.65
CA GLY A 298 -2.32 -27.02 -8.01
C GLY A 298 -1.84 -26.02 -9.06
N SER A 299 -1.55 -24.76 -8.71
CA SER A 299 -1.12 -23.72 -9.66
C SER A 299 0.40 -23.72 -9.87
N ASN A 300 0.83 -23.43 -11.10
CA ASN A 300 2.26 -23.27 -11.41
C ASN A 300 2.72 -21.86 -11.04
N ILE A 301 3.49 -21.74 -9.97
CA ILE A 301 3.96 -20.44 -9.45
C ILE A 301 5.46 -20.18 -9.71
N SER A 302 6.05 -20.90 -10.65
CA SER A 302 7.49 -20.80 -10.93
C SER A 302 7.90 -19.40 -11.40
N GLY A 303 8.86 -18.78 -10.70
CA GLY A 303 9.41 -17.48 -11.08
C GLY A 303 8.51 -16.27 -10.81
N ILE A 304 7.49 -16.39 -9.95
CA ILE A 304 6.72 -15.24 -9.49
C ILE A 304 7.62 -14.26 -8.72
N LYS A 305 7.42 -12.95 -8.92
CA LYS A 305 8.10 -11.89 -8.17
C LYS A 305 7.11 -11.00 -7.44
N PHE A 306 7.44 -10.65 -6.20
CA PHE A 306 6.73 -9.66 -5.40
C PHE A 306 7.64 -8.44 -5.18
N ILE A 307 7.22 -7.27 -5.66
CA ILE A 307 8.01 -6.03 -5.62
C ILE A 307 7.21 -4.97 -4.88
N ASP A 308 7.75 -4.45 -3.78
CA ASP A 308 7.13 -3.38 -2.97
C ASP A 308 5.67 -3.70 -2.55
N CYS A 309 5.38 -4.99 -2.32
CA CYS A 309 4.07 -5.43 -1.84
C CYS A 309 3.99 -5.34 -0.32
N ARG A 310 2.82 -5.02 0.23
CA ARG A 310 2.60 -4.82 1.66
C ARG A 310 1.49 -5.72 2.18
N CYS A 311 1.67 -6.27 3.37
CA CYS A 311 0.63 -6.98 4.11
C CYS A 311 0.32 -6.17 5.36
N ASN A 312 -0.97 -6.01 5.68
CA ASN A 312 -1.37 -5.45 6.95
C ASN A 312 -1.21 -6.57 8.00
N SER A 313 -0.58 -6.29 9.15
CA SER A 313 -0.21 -7.20 10.27
C SER A 313 1.12 -7.99 10.17
N ARG A 314 1.49 -8.64 11.30
CA ARG A 314 2.75 -9.38 11.60
C ARG A 314 3.05 -10.57 10.66
N MET A 315 2.29 -10.74 9.58
CA MET A 315 2.42 -11.82 8.62
C MET A 315 3.46 -11.43 7.55
N SER A 316 4.34 -12.37 7.22
CA SER A 316 5.18 -12.25 6.03
C SER A 316 4.32 -12.51 4.79
N PRO A 317 4.69 -12.01 3.59
CA PRO A 317 4.00 -12.36 2.36
C PRO A 317 3.85 -13.87 2.17
N ALA A 318 4.80 -14.68 2.66
CA ALA A 318 4.72 -16.14 2.61
C ALA A 318 3.55 -16.73 3.40
N ASP A 319 3.10 -16.07 4.47
CA ASP A 319 1.96 -16.52 5.29
C ASP A 319 0.60 -16.21 4.65
N VAL A 320 0.59 -15.41 3.58
CA VAL A 320 -0.62 -15.05 2.81
C VAL A 320 -0.98 -16.13 1.79
N PHE A 321 -0.05 -16.98 1.39
CA PHE A 321 -0.25 -17.97 0.32
C PHE A 321 -0.40 -19.39 0.84
N ILE A 322 -1.47 -20.06 0.40
CA ILE A 322 -1.64 -21.51 0.53
C ILE A 322 -1.17 -22.12 -0.79
N VAL A 323 -0.04 -22.81 -0.76
CA VAL A 323 0.55 -23.52 -1.90
C VAL A 323 0.85 -24.97 -1.52
N ASP A 324 0.95 -25.82 -2.53
CA ASP A 324 1.38 -27.20 -2.36
C ASP A 324 2.81 -27.25 -1.79
N GLU A 325 3.12 -28.29 -1.00
CA GLU A 325 4.35 -28.35 -0.21
C GLU A 325 5.64 -28.29 -1.05
N ASP A 326 5.59 -28.81 -2.27
CA ASP A 326 6.68 -28.80 -3.25
C ASP A 326 6.92 -27.41 -3.87
N GLN A 327 5.96 -26.49 -3.76
CA GLN A 327 6.02 -25.14 -4.35
C GLN A 327 6.36 -24.05 -3.31
N LYS A 328 6.43 -24.36 -2.01
CA LYS A 328 6.72 -23.39 -0.93
C LYS A 328 8.04 -22.63 -1.11
N GLY A 329 9.05 -23.23 -1.74
CA GLY A 329 10.35 -22.60 -1.99
C GLY A 329 10.34 -21.49 -3.07
N ASN A 330 9.25 -21.38 -3.84
CA ASN A 330 9.10 -20.37 -4.90
C ASN A 330 8.48 -19.06 -4.39
N ILE A 331 8.05 -19.02 -3.12
CA ILE A 331 7.53 -17.81 -2.48
C ILE A 331 8.67 -17.15 -1.71
N PRO A 332 8.94 -15.84 -1.90
CA PRO A 332 10.01 -15.16 -1.18
C PRO A 332 9.75 -15.23 0.33
N SER A 333 10.65 -15.91 1.05
CA SER A 333 10.76 -15.80 2.50
C SER A 333 11.47 -14.48 2.84
N ARG A 334 10.84 -13.72 3.73
CA ARG A 334 11.26 -12.45 4.37
C ARG A 334 12.48 -11.70 3.81
#